data_AF-A0A1G0DY32-F1
#
_entry.id   AF-A0A1G0DY32-F1
#
_cell.length_a   1.000
_cell.length_b   1.000
_cell.length_c   1.000
_cell.angle_alpha   90.00
_cell.angle_beta   90.00
_cell.angle_gamma   90.00
#
_symmetry.space_group_name_H-M   'P 1'
#
loop_
_entity.id
_entity.type
_entity.pdbx_description
1 polymer ?
#
loop_
_entity_poly.entity_id
_entity_poly.type
_entity_poly.pdbx_seq_one_letter_code
_entity_poly.pdbx_strand_id
1 'polypeptide(L)' 'MASGRDKIRLNSTGKKKDGKPTGYFKTTTKNKKTMTEKLKKRCFDPRAWNAETQTTGMHVLFEEGKIK' A
#
# COMPACT_ATOMS: atom_id res chain seq x y z
N MET A 1 22.28 -9.43 -15.40
CA MET A 1 20.97 -10.13 -15.38
C MET A 1 19.87 -9.13 -15.04
N ALA A 2 19.27 -8.49 -16.05
CA ALA A 2 18.15 -7.57 -15.83
C ALA A 2 16.89 -8.38 -15.50
N SER A 3 16.69 -8.68 -14.22
CA SER A 3 15.41 -9.18 -13.71
C SER A 3 14.35 -8.17 -14.14
N GLY A 4 13.44 -8.55 -15.04
CA GLY A 4 12.37 -7.68 -15.55
C GLY A 4 11.34 -7.24 -14.48
N ARG A 5 11.67 -7.38 -13.20
CA ARG A 5 10.87 -6.98 -12.04
C ARG A 5 11.50 -5.75 -11.40
N ASP A 6 10.77 -4.64 -11.48
CA ASP A 6 11.14 -3.41 -10.80
C ASP A 6 10.57 -3.39 -9.39
N LYS A 7 11.33 -2.84 -8.44
CA LYS A 7 10.82 -2.57 -7.10
C LYS A 7 9.85 -1.39 -7.19
N ILE A 8 8.67 -1.55 -6.61
CA ILE A 8 7.62 -0.54 -6.52
C ILE A 8 7.24 -0.32 -5.06
N ARG A 9 6.70 0.86 -4.77
CA ARG A 9 6.16 1.21 -3.47
C ARG A 9 4.64 1.10 -3.52
N LEU A 10 4.05 0.45 -2.53
CA LEU A 10 2.62 0.36 -2.32
C LEU A 10 2.26 1.25 -1.13
N ASN A 11 1.56 2.35 -1.38
CA ASN A 11 1.13 3.30 -0.36
C ASN A 11 -0.23 2.91 0.18
N SER A 12 -0.35 2.83 1.50
CA SER A 12 -1.62 2.61 2.16
C SER A 12 -2.58 3.78 1.92
N THR A 13 -3.84 3.49 1.61
CA THR A 13 -4.93 4.47 1.59
C THR A 13 -5.57 4.67 2.96
N GLY A 14 -5.07 3.97 3.99
CA GLY A 14 -5.58 4.05 5.35
C GLY A 14 -5.48 5.46 5.93
N LYS A 15 -6.44 5.80 6.79
CA LYS A 15 -6.46 7.03 7.58
C LYS A 15 -6.31 6.69 9.06
N LYS A 16 -5.71 7.59 9.82
CA LYS A 16 -5.65 7.57 11.30
C LYS A 16 -6.96 8.09 11.87
N LYS A 17 -7.11 7.98 13.20
CA LYS A 17 -8.26 8.52 13.96
C LYS A 17 -8.50 10.00 13.65
N ASP A 18 -7.42 10.76 13.48
CA ASP A 18 -7.45 12.20 13.19
C ASP A 18 -7.74 12.53 11.71
N GLY A 19 -8.15 11.55 10.89
CA GLY A 19 -8.43 11.73 9.46
C GLY A 19 -7.20 11.88 8.55
N LYS A 20 -6.00 12.00 9.12
CA LYS A 20 -4.73 12.09 8.37
C LYS A 20 -4.34 10.73 7.75
N PRO A 21 -3.65 10.70 6.59
CA PRO A 21 -3.11 9.46 6.03
C PRO A 21 -2.17 8.76 7.02
N THR A 22 -2.16 7.43 7.01
CA THR A 22 -1.24 6.65 7.89
C THR A 22 0.21 6.82 7.49
N GLY A 23 0.47 7.09 6.21
CA GLY A 23 1.81 7.17 5.62
C GLY A 23 2.51 5.80 5.56
N TYR A 24 1.80 4.72 5.85
CA TYR A 24 2.37 3.38 5.81
C TYR A 24 2.55 2.93 4.36
N PHE A 25 3.66 2.26 4.08
CA PHE A 25 3.96 1.76 2.76
C PHE A 25 4.62 0.39 2.86
N LYS A 26 4.44 -0.40 1.80
CA LYS A 26 5.14 -1.66 1.59
C LYS A 26 5.93 -1.57 0.30
N THR A 27 7.04 -2.27 0.21
CA THR A 27 7.76 -2.45 -1.04
C THR A 27 7.42 -3.80 -1.62
N THR A 28 7.15 -3.85 -2.92
CA THR A 28 6.99 -5.12 -3.64
C THR A 28 7.73 -5.03 -4.97
N THR A 29 7.85 -6.15 -5.67
CA THR A 29 8.40 -6.18 -7.03
C THR A 29 7.28 -6.41 -8.03
N LYS A 30 7.31 -5.69 -9.15
CA LYS A 30 6.33 -5.82 -10.24
C LYS A 30 7.03 -5.97 -11.57
N ASN A 31 6.52 -6.86 -12.41
CA ASN A 31 6.98 -6.97 -13.79
C ASN A 31 6.24 -5.93 -14.66
N LYS A 32 6.93 -4.84 -15.03
CA LYS A 32 6.33 -3.78 -15.85
C LYS A 32 5.96 -4.22 -17.27
N LYS A 33 6.55 -5.32 -17.77
CA LYS A 33 6.27 -5.84 -19.11
C LYS A 33 4.89 -6.51 -19.20
N THR A 34 4.49 -7.21 -18.14
CA THR A 34 3.23 -7.97 -18.12
C THR A 34 2.12 -7.29 -17.33
N MET A 35 2.47 -6.43 -16.36
CA MET A 35 1.50 -5.68 -15.56
C MET A 35 1.61 -4.19 -15.86
N THR A 36 0.86 -3.73 -16.86
CA THR A 36 0.82 -2.32 -17.27
C THR A 36 -0.04 -1.46 -16.33
N GLU A 37 -1.06 -2.05 -15.70
CA GLU A 37 -1.97 -1.33 -14.78
C GLU A 37 -1.36 -1.12 -13.39
N LYS A 38 -1.77 -0.04 -12.70
CA LYS A 38 -1.31 0.25 -11.33
C LYS A 38 -1.72 -0.87 -10.39
N LEU A 39 -0.75 -1.42 -9.66
CA LEU A 39 -1.02 -2.49 -8.69
C LEU A 39 -1.84 -1.93 -7.52
N LYS A 40 -3.01 -2.51 -7.29
CA LYS A 40 -3.84 -2.27 -6.10
C LYS A 40 -3.97 -3.57 -5.33
N LYS A 41 -3.66 -3.55 -4.03
CA LYS A 41 -3.73 -4.76 -3.19
C LYS A 41 -4.33 -4.44 -1.83
N ARG A 42 -5.30 -5.24 -1.38
CA ARG A 42 -5.75 -5.20 0.02
C ARG A 42 -4.68 -5.79 0.91
N CYS A 43 -4.17 -5.00 1.84
CA CYS A 43 -3.09 -5.35 2.74
C CYS A 43 -3.42 -4.82 4.15
N PHE A 44 -2.88 -5.47 5.18
CA PHE A 44 -3.00 -4.97 6.54
C PHE A 44 -2.12 -3.73 6.72
N ASP A 45 -2.74 -2.65 7.22
CA ASP A 45 -2.07 -1.46 7.72
C ASP A 45 -2.26 -1.39 9.26
N PRO A 46 -1.19 -1.59 10.05
CA PRO A 46 -1.28 -1.54 11.52
C PRO A 46 -1.60 -0.15 12.07
N ARG A 47 -1.45 0.91 11.26
CA ARG A 47 -1.66 2.31 11.67
C ARG A 47 -3.02 2.86 11.23
N ALA A 48 -3.76 2.12 10.41
CA ALA A 48 -5.08 2.53 9.94
C ALA A 48 -6.10 2.41 11.07
N TRP A 49 -6.96 3.41 11.22
CA TRP A 49 -8.00 3.43 12.25
C TRP A 49 -9.24 2.66 11.79
N ASN A 50 -9.63 1.65 12.54
CA ASN A 50 -10.88 0.95 12.33
C ASN A 50 -11.99 1.59 13.18
N ALA A 51 -13.01 2.15 12.51
CA ALA A 51 -14.14 2.78 13.18
C ALA A 51 -15.06 1.74 13.86
N GLU A 52 -15.13 0.51 13.35
CA GLU A 52 -15.99 -0.54 13.88
C GLU A 52 -15.47 -1.10 15.20
N THR A 53 -14.17 -1.41 15.24
CA THR A 53 -13.52 -1.99 16.43
C THR A 53 -12.88 -0.94 17.34
N GLN A 54 -13.01 0.35 17.00
CA GLN A 54 -12.43 1.49 17.72
C GLN A 54 -10.93 1.32 18.05
N THR A 55 -10.21 0.60 17.20
CA THR A 55 -8.82 0.20 17.40
C THR A 55 -8.00 0.45 16.13
N THR A 56 -6.68 0.55 16.29
CA THR A 56 -5.75 0.67 15.16
C THR A 56 -5.44 -0.70 14.57
N GLY A 57 -5.48 -0.82 13.26
CA GLY A 57 -5.17 -2.02 12.49
C GLY A 57 -6.37 -2.45 11.66
N MET A 58 -6.29 -2.25 10.34
CA MET A 58 -7.29 -2.80 9.42
C MET A 58 -6.71 -3.12 8.05
N HIS A 59 -7.42 -3.99 7.32
CA HIS A 59 -7.13 -4.24 5.92
C HIS A 59 -7.60 -3.06 5.07
N VAL A 60 -6.66 -2.37 4.44
CA VAL A 60 -6.92 -1.24 3.55
C VAL A 60 -6.37 -1.51 2.16
N LEU A 61 -6.82 -0.72 1.21
CA LEU A 61 -6.26 -0.77 -0.13
C LEU A 61 -4.88 -0.12 -0.11
N PHE A 62 -3.93 -0.73 -0.79
CA PHE A 62 -2.64 -0.13 -1.06
C PHE A 62 -2.52 0.10 -2.55
N GLU A 63 -2.09 1.30 -2.93
CA GLU A 63 -1.95 1.71 -4.32
C GLU A 63 -0.49 1.93 -4.70
N GLU A 64 -0.15 1.59 -5.94
CA GLU A 64 1.19 1.79 -6.49
C GLU A 64 1.59 3.27 -6.51
N GLY A 65 2.70 3.55 -5.83
CA GLY A 65 3.41 4.82 -5.85
C GLY A 65 4.85 4.64 -6.33
N LYS A 66 5.50 5.76 -6.64
CA LYS A 66 6.92 5.77 -6.99
C LYS A 66 7.76 5.49 -5.75
N ILE A 67 8.82 4.69 -5.93
CA ILE A 67 9.95 4.71 -4.98
C ILE A 67 10.61 6.08 -5.13
N LYS A 68 10.82 6.74 -3.99
CA LYS A 68 11.55 8.00 -3.91
C LYS A 68 12.94 7.71 -3.35
#